data_AF-A0A6G1CA25-F1
#
_entry.id   AF-A0A6G1CA25-F1
#
_cell.length_a   1.000
_cell.length_b   1.000
_cell.length_c   1.000
_cell.angle_alpha   90.00
_cell.angle_beta   90.00
_cell.angle_gamma   90.00
#
_symmetry.space_group_name_H-M   'P 1'
#
loop_
_entity.id
_entity.type
_entity.pdbx_description
1 polymer ?
#
loop_
_entity_poly.entity_id
_entity_poly.type
_entity_poly.pdbx_seq_one_letter_code
_entity_poly.pdbx_strand_id
1 'polypeptide(L)'
;MSTMKFCRECNNILYPKEDREQKILLYACRNCDHQEVADSYCVYRNVVHHTAGEYTQVLQDVAGDPTLPRTKSVRCAACGHGEAVFFQATARGEEGMTLFFVCCNPSCGHRWRE
;
A
#
# COMPACT_ATOMS: atom_id res chain seq x y z
N MET A 1 0.71 8.95 -6.89
CA MET A 1 0.38 7.61 -7.41
C MET A 1 -0.66 7.79 -8.51
N SER A 2 -0.51 7.12 -9.65
CA SER A 2 -1.58 7.10 -10.65
C SER A 2 -2.69 6.18 -10.12
N THR A 3 -3.81 6.76 -9.71
CA THR A 3 -4.99 6.02 -9.24
C THR A 3 -5.94 5.79 -10.41
N MET A 4 -6.41 4.56 -10.61
CA MET A 4 -7.40 4.28 -11.65
C MET A 4 -8.69 5.06 -11.38
N LYS A 5 -9.18 5.78 -12.40
CA LYS A 5 -10.41 6.56 -12.35
C LYS A 5 -11.54 5.87 -13.11
N PHE A 6 -12.76 6.02 -12.59
CA PHE A 6 -13.97 5.42 -13.15
C PHE A 6 -14.97 6.51 -13.55
N CYS A 7 -15.67 6.28 -14.66
CA CYS A 7 -16.71 7.17 -15.16
C CYS A 7 -17.90 7.20 -14.20
N ARG A 8 -18.39 8.40 -13.88
CA ARG A 8 -19.52 8.58 -12.95
C ARG A 8 -20.87 8.15 -13.52
N GLU A 9 -20.99 8.03 -14.83
CA GLU A 9 -22.24 7.70 -15.52
C GLU A 9 -22.41 6.20 -15.74
N CYS A 10 -21.36 5.52 -16.20
CA CYS A 10 -21.43 4.10 -16.60
C CYS A 10 -20.45 3.18 -15.85
N ASN A 11 -19.70 3.70 -14.87
CA ASN A 11 -18.74 2.95 -14.05
C ASN A 11 -17.64 2.21 -14.83
N ASN A 12 -17.40 2.57 -16.10
CA ASN A 12 -16.28 2.07 -16.89
C ASN A 12 -14.99 2.84 -16.58
N ILE A 13 -13.83 2.22 -16.84
CA ILE A 13 -12.51 2.85 -16.65
C ILE A 13 -12.36 4.06 -17.58
N LEU A 14 -11.86 5.18 -17.04
CA LEU A 14 -11.48 6.35 -17.82
C LEU A 14 -10.07 6.20 -18.39
N TYR A 15 -9.87 6.65 -19.61
CA TYR A 15 -8.60 6.58 -20.33
C TYR A 15 -8.00 7.98 -20.52
N PRO A 16 -6.68 8.13 -20.42
CA PRO A 16 -5.99 9.39 -20.67
C PRO A 16 -6.20 9.82 -22.14
N LYS A 17 -6.53 11.09 -22.35
CA LYS A 17 -6.79 11.71 -23.65
C LYS A 17 -6.17 13.11 -23.66
N GLU A 18 -5.44 13.45 -24.71
CA GLU A 18 -4.90 14.79 -24.92
C GLU A 18 -5.98 15.72 -25.53
N ASP A 19 -6.16 16.90 -24.94
CA ASP A 19 -6.78 18.03 -25.62
C ASP A 19 -5.68 18.89 -26.24
N ARG A 20 -5.60 18.88 -27.58
CA ARG A 20 -4.53 19.54 -28.34
C ARG A 20 -4.65 21.05 -28.41
N GLU A 21 -5.88 21.58 -28.32
CA GLU A 21 -6.14 23.01 -28.42
C GLU A 21 -5.74 23.70 -27.11
N GLN A 22 -6.19 23.12 -25.99
CA GLN A 22 -5.91 23.64 -24.66
C GLN A 22 -4.60 23.12 -24.07
N LYS A 23 -4.00 22.09 -24.69
CA LYS A 23 -2.77 21.40 -24.23
C LYS A 23 -2.91 20.86 -22.81
N ILE A 24 -4.07 20.27 -22.51
CA ILE A 24 -4.38 19.68 -21.20
C ILE A 24 -4.60 18.17 -21.31
N LEU A 25 -4.32 17.46 -20.22
CA LEU A 25 -4.61 16.05 -20.08
C LEU A 25 -6.03 15.87 -19.54
N LEU A 26 -6.83 15.08 -20.25
CA LEU A 26 -8.17 14.67 -19.87
C LEU A 26 -8.19 13.16 -19.57
N TYR A 27 -9.19 12.74 -18.80
CA TYR A 27 -9.62 11.36 -18.64
C TYR A 27 -11.01 11.21 -19.27
N ALA A 28 -11.14 10.38 -20.29
CA ALA A 28 -12.37 10.21 -21.06
C ALA A 28 -12.88 8.76 -21.02
N CYS A 29 -14.20 8.61 -20.98
CA CYS A 29 -14.83 7.31 -21.13
C CYS A 29 -14.83 6.87 -22.60
N ARG A 30 -14.80 5.55 -22.86
CA ARG A 30 -14.98 4.98 -24.20
C ARG A 30 -16.43 4.62 -24.52
N ASN A 31 -17.29 4.56 -23.50
CA ASN A 31 -18.66 4.07 -23.61
C ASN A 31 -19.72 5.19 -23.56
N CYS A 32 -19.34 6.40 -23.12
CA CYS A 32 -20.18 7.60 -23.12
C CYS A 32 -19.31 8.85 -23.33
N ASP A 33 -19.93 10.03 -23.38
CA ASP A 33 -19.26 11.31 -23.66
C ASP A 33 -18.60 11.96 -22.43
N HIS A 34 -18.60 11.26 -21.29
CA HIS A 34 -18.01 11.77 -20.05
C HIS A 34 -16.50 11.98 -20.17
N GLN A 35 -16.05 13.18 -19.80
CA GLN A 35 -14.64 13.58 -19.78
C GLN A 35 -14.38 14.46 -18.56
N GLU A 36 -13.21 14.33 -17.94
CA GLU A 36 -12.78 15.18 -16.83
C GLU A 36 -11.29 15.55 -16.95
N VAL A 37 -10.91 16.69 -16.37
CA VAL A 37 -9.51 17.16 -16.37
C VAL A 37 -8.69 16.29 -15.40
N ALA A 38 -7.46 15.96 -15.79
CA ALA A 38 -6.56 15.19 -14.94
C ALA A 38 -5.99 16.04 -13.80
N ASP A 39 -6.06 15.52 -12.57
CA ASP A 39 -5.46 16.15 -11.38
C ASP A 39 -3.93 16.01 -11.35
N SER A 40 -3.39 15.03 -12.08
CA SER A 40 -1.97 14.73 -12.18
C SER A 40 -1.61 14.32 -13.61
N TYR A 41 -0.41 14.70 -14.05
CA TYR A 41 0.12 14.34 -15.37
C TYR A 41 0.77 12.94 -15.42
N CYS A 42 0.93 12.28 -14.28
CA CYS A 42 1.50 10.95 -14.21
C CYS A 42 0.46 9.89 -14.62
N VAL A 43 0.45 9.52 -15.91
CA VAL A 43 -0.47 8.50 -16.43
C VAL A 43 -0.05 7.09 -16.02
N TYR A 44 1.25 6.81 -16.07
CA TYR A 44 1.81 5.50 -15.76
C TYR A 44 3.10 5.66 -14.97
N ARG A 45 3.28 4.81 -13.95
CA ARG A 45 4.50 4.69 -13.17
C ARG A 45 4.83 3.21 -13.02
N ASN A 46 5.98 2.80 -13.53
CA ASN A 46 6.55 1.50 -13.21
C ASN A 46 7.59 1.67 -12.10
N VAL A 47 7.39 1.01 -10.97
CA VAL A 47 8.38 0.95 -9.90
C VAL A 47 9.07 -0.39 -10.00
N VAL A 48 10.33 -0.41 -10.43
CA VAL A 48 11.10 -1.65 -10.62
C VAL A 48 11.75 -2.09 -9.30
N HIS A 49 12.23 -1.12 -8.52
CA HIS A 49 12.81 -1.33 -7.21
C HIS A 49 11.84 -0.84 -6.15
N HIS A 50 11.24 -1.78 -5.44
CA HIS A 50 10.38 -1.49 -4.31
C HIS A 50 11.21 -1.45 -3.03
N THR A 51 11.08 -0.40 -2.25
CA THR A 51 11.61 -0.40 -0.88
C THR A 51 10.80 -1.39 -0.04
N ALA A 52 11.43 -2.19 0.82
CA ALA A 52 10.76 -3.27 1.57
C ALA A 52 9.58 -2.82 2.45
N GLY A 53 9.45 -1.52 2.73
CA GLY A 53 8.30 -0.94 3.41
C GLY A 53 7.01 -0.85 2.58
N GLU A 54 7.07 -0.98 1.24
CA GLU A 54 5.87 -0.97 0.39
C GLU A 54 5.11 -2.32 0.42
N TYR A 55 5.78 -3.42 0.77
CA TYR A 55 5.21 -4.77 0.63
C TYR A 55 4.63 -5.38 1.91
N THR A 56 4.84 -4.78 3.07
CA THR A 56 4.31 -5.34 4.31
C THR A 56 2.87 -4.91 4.52
N GLN A 57 1.97 -5.45 3.69
CA GLN A 57 0.59 -5.71 4.09
C GLN A 57 0.60 -6.78 5.20
N VAL A 58 1.14 -6.44 6.36
CA VAL A 58 1.05 -7.29 7.54
C VAL A 58 -0.43 -7.41 7.85
N LEU A 59 -0.97 -8.62 7.85
CA LEU A 59 -2.37 -8.81 8.21
C LEU A 59 -2.54 -8.46 9.70
N GLN A 60 -3.69 -7.90 10.06
CA GLN A 60 -3.96 -7.52 11.46
C GLN A 60 -3.95 -8.72 12.41
N ASP A 61 -4.23 -9.91 11.87
CA ASP A 61 -4.39 -11.15 12.62
C ASP A 61 -3.06 -11.90 12.87
N VAL A 62 -1.94 -11.34 12.41
CA VAL A 62 -0.60 -11.95 12.60
C VAL A 62 -0.26 -12.13 14.07
N ALA A 63 -0.75 -11.26 14.97
CA ALA A 63 -0.55 -11.41 16.41
C ALA A 63 -1.25 -12.67 16.99
N GLY A 64 -2.35 -13.10 16.36
CA GLY A 64 -3.14 -14.26 16.75
C GLY A 64 -2.60 -15.59 16.25
N ASP A 65 -1.67 -15.59 15.28
CA ASP A 65 -1.08 -16.81 14.73
C ASP A 65 -0.17 -17.48 15.79
N PRO A 66 -0.52 -18.69 16.28
CA PRO A 66 0.28 -19.39 17.29
C PRO A 66 1.58 -19.96 16.73
N THR A 67 1.76 -20.01 15.40
CA THR A 67 2.96 -20.55 14.75
C THR A 67 4.09 -19.53 14.63
N LEU A 68 3.78 -18.24 14.80
CA LEU A 68 4.78 -17.17 14.73
C LEU A 68 5.50 -16.96 16.06
N PRO A 69 6.82 -16.68 16.02
CA PRO A 69 7.58 -16.48 17.24
C PRO A 69 7.22 -15.15 17.90
N ARG A 70 7.23 -15.16 19.25
CA ARG A 70 6.95 -14.00 20.10
C ARG A 70 8.19 -13.65 20.91
N THR A 71 8.38 -12.36 21.15
CA THR A 71 9.43 -11.86 22.02
C THR A 71 8.88 -10.88 23.06
N LYS A 72 9.51 -10.87 24.23
CA LYS A 72 9.28 -9.90 25.31
C LYS A 72 10.44 -8.91 25.49
N SER A 73 11.48 -9.02 24.65
CA SER A 73 12.65 -8.13 24.70
C SER A 73 12.36 -6.73 24.17
N VAL A 74 11.33 -6.58 23.34
CA VAL A 74 10.92 -5.32 22.74
C VAL A 74 9.62 -4.83 23.35
N ARG A 75 9.49 -3.51 23.49
CA ARG A 75 8.27 -2.84 23.94
C ARG A 75 7.65 -2.07 22.79
N CYS A 76 6.34 -2.15 22.67
CA CYS A 76 5.60 -1.39 21.68
C CYS A 76 5.75 0.12 21.95
N ALA A 77 6.24 0.87 20.97
CA ALA A 77 6.39 2.33 21.07
C ALA A 77 5.06 3.08 21.22
N ALA A 78 3.95 2.49 20.72
CA ALA A 78 2.64 3.13 20.76
C ALA A 78 1.88 2.94 22.08
N CYS A 79 1.97 1.76 22.73
CA CYS A 79 1.19 1.44 23.93
C CYS A 79 2.00 0.89 25.11
N GLY A 80 3.31 0.70 24.96
CA GLY A 80 4.19 0.18 26.01
C GLY A 80 4.06 -1.32 26.31
N HIS A 81 3.19 -2.04 25.59
CA HIS A 81 3.01 -3.49 25.75
C HIS A 81 4.34 -4.24 25.52
N GLY A 82 4.65 -5.17 26.41
CA GLY A 82 5.94 -5.86 26.45
C GLY A 82 5.98 -7.20 25.72
N GLU A 83 5.13 -7.39 24.71
CA GLU A 83 5.15 -8.59 23.87
C GLU A 83 4.79 -8.21 22.44
N ALA A 84 5.56 -8.77 21.51
CA ALA A 84 5.38 -8.61 20.07
C ALA A 84 5.63 -9.94 19.34
N VAL A 85 4.82 -10.22 18.32
CA VAL A 85 5.13 -11.22 17.30
C VAL A 85 6.17 -10.63 16.36
N PHE A 86 7.12 -11.45 15.91
CA PHE A 86 8.08 -11.05 14.89
C PHE A 86 8.19 -12.07 13.75
N PHE A 87 8.53 -11.60 12.56
CA PHE A 87 8.76 -12.45 11.40
C PHE A 87 9.67 -11.76 10.39
N GLN A 88 10.32 -12.54 9.54
CA GLN A 88 11.06 -12.03 8.38
C GLN A 88 10.10 -11.95 7.19
N ALA A 89 10.12 -10.84 6.46
CA ALA A 89 9.33 -10.74 5.24
C ALA A 89 9.89 -11.71 4.19
N THR A 90 9.03 -12.55 3.61
CA THR A 90 9.36 -13.48 2.53
C THR A 90 9.50 -12.79 1.16
N ALA A 91 9.91 -11.53 1.15
CA ALA A 91 10.09 -10.80 -0.09
C ALA A 91 11.26 -11.41 -0.87
N ARG A 92 11.04 -11.81 -2.11
CA ARG A 92 12.10 -12.20 -3.05
C ARG A 92 12.91 -10.93 -3.37
N GLY A 93 13.94 -10.63 -2.58
CA GLY A 93 14.77 -9.44 -2.72
C GLY A 93 15.94 -9.39 -1.73
N GLU A 94 16.82 -8.40 -1.89
CA GLU A 94 18.11 -8.24 -1.18
C GLU A 94 17.99 -7.99 0.34
N GLU A 95 16.79 -7.71 0.86
CA GLU A 95 16.54 -7.47 2.30
C GLU A 95 16.05 -8.72 3.06
N GLY A 96 16.67 -9.88 2.82
CA GLY A 96 16.26 -11.17 3.38
C GLY A 96 16.39 -11.35 4.92
N MET A 97 16.76 -10.29 5.67
CA MET A 97 17.01 -10.38 7.12
C MET A 97 16.26 -9.33 7.95
N THR A 98 15.50 -8.41 7.34
CA THR A 98 14.73 -7.39 8.08
C THR A 98 13.64 -8.06 8.92
N LEU A 99 13.55 -7.69 10.20
CA LEU A 99 12.51 -8.18 11.11
C LEU A 99 11.35 -7.21 11.18
N PHE A 100 10.15 -7.75 11.07
CA PHE A 100 8.91 -7.03 11.30
C PHE A 100 8.34 -7.44 12.63
N PHE A 101 7.90 -6.46 13.40
CA PHE A 101 7.28 -6.65 14.70
C PHE A 101 5.82 -6.20 14.68
N VAL A 102 4.97 -6.93 15.40
CA VAL A 102 3.55 -6.62 15.60
C VAL A 102 3.22 -6.72 17.08
N CYS A 103 2.67 -5.66 17.65
CA CYS A 103 2.26 -5.64 19.06
C CYS A 103 1.16 -6.69 19.32
N CYS A 104 1.34 -7.52 20.36
CA CYS A 104 0.34 -8.53 20.75
C CYS A 104 -0.89 -7.96 21.47
N ASN A 105 -0.91 -6.66 21.79
CA ASN A 105 -2.08 -6.04 22.39
C ASN A 105 -3.20 -5.90 21.34
N PRO A 106 -4.36 -6.56 21.49
CA PRO A 106 -5.45 -6.54 20.52
C PRO A 106 -6.00 -5.14 20.23
N SER A 107 -5.87 -4.20 21.17
CA SER A 107 -6.30 -2.81 20.98
C SER A 107 -5.24 -1.90 20.35
N CYS A 108 -4.01 -2.38 20.18
CA CYS A 108 -2.90 -1.59 19.64
C CYS A 108 -2.61 -1.93 18.18
N GLY A 109 -2.26 -3.18 17.89
CA GLY A 109 -1.92 -3.62 16.53
C GLY A 109 -0.77 -2.84 15.86
N HIS A 110 0.02 -2.09 16.61
CA HIS A 110 1.14 -1.29 16.09
C HIS A 110 2.21 -2.20 15.49
N ARG A 111 2.77 -1.76 14.36
CA ARG A 111 3.72 -2.51 13.55
C ARG A 111 4.94 -1.65 13.26
N TRP A 112 6.12 -2.25 13.35
CA TRP A 112 7.37 -1.56 13.06
C TRP A 112 8.41 -2.52 12.49
N ARG A 113 9.46 -1.96 11.91
CA ARG A 113 10.59 -2.70 11.34
C ARG A 113 11.84 -2.42 12.17
N GLU A 114 12.69 -3.43 12.28
CA GLU A 114 14.08 -3.31 12.77
C GLU A 114 15.03 -4.04 11.81
#